data_AF-A0A5D0USL3-F1
#
_entry.id   AF-A0A5D0USL3-F1
#
_cell.length_a   1.000
_cell.length_b   1.000
_cell.length_c   1.000
_cell.angle_alpha   90.00
_cell.angle_beta   90.00
_cell.angle_gamma   90.00
#
_symmetry.space_group_name_H-M   'P 1'
#
loop_
_entity.id
_entity.type
_entity.pdbx_description
1 polymer ?
#
loop_
_entity_poly.entity_id
_entity_poly.type
_entity_poly.pdbx_seq_one_letter_code
_entity_poly.pdbx_strand_id
1 'polypeptide(L)'
;MPPAAAHSVWWFFQAGTFAGWYVNLETPYTRGPAGVDTNDQLLDIVVTPQRRWEWKDTDEFEARIGHPLYLDQATAAAVRAEADRVITRIEAGDFPFDGTHTDFRPEEGWPALRLSADAVMPGGHRPWPGPPSAGLSEK
;
A
#
# COMPACT_ATOMS: atom_id res chain seq x y z
N MET A 1 0.71 8.71 -1.90
CA MET A 1 1.28 8.50 -3.24
C MET A 1 1.86 9.82 -3.74
N PRO A 2 3.10 10.17 -3.37
CA PRO A 2 3.76 11.31 -3.99
C PRO A 2 3.85 11.12 -5.52
N PRO A 3 3.67 12.17 -6.34
CA PRO A 3 3.76 12.05 -7.79
C PRO A 3 5.08 11.40 -8.21
N ALA A 4 4.99 10.42 -9.11
CA ALA A 4 6.12 9.66 -9.66
C ALA A 4 6.97 8.83 -8.66
N ALA A 5 6.63 8.82 -7.37
CA ALA A 5 7.33 8.00 -6.38
C ALA A 5 6.90 6.54 -6.48
N ALA A 6 7.81 5.61 -6.15
CA ALA A 6 7.56 4.17 -6.15
C ALA A 6 7.09 3.69 -4.77
N HIS A 7 6.23 4.48 -4.12
CA HIS A 7 5.61 4.13 -2.86
C HIS A 7 4.33 4.95 -2.61
N SER A 8 3.49 4.42 -1.73
CA SER A 8 2.44 5.15 -1.06
C SER A 8 2.66 5.14 0.45
N VAL A 9 2.09 6.13 1.16
CA VAL A 9 2.10 6.19 2.62
C VAL A 9 0.65 6.30 3.07
N TRP A 10 0.22 5.40 3.93
CA TRP A 10 -1.13 5.32 4.46
C TRP A 10 -1.12 5.60 5.95
N TRP A 11 -2.04 6.44 6.42
CA TRP A 11 -2.24 6.69 7.83
C TRP A 11 -3.23 5.67 8.37
N PHE A 12 -2.80 4.89 9.35
CA PHE A 12 -3.66 3.93 10.02
C PHE A 12 -4.23 4.53 11.31
N PHE A 13 -5.51 4.31 11.52
CA PHE A 13 -6.24 4.75 12.71
C PHE A 13 -6.95 3.56 13.34
N GLN A 14 -6.87 3.45 14.66
CA GLN A 14 -7.61 2.47 15.45
C GLN A 14 -8.60 3.18 16.36
N ALA A 15 -9.89 2.90 16.20
CA ALA A 15 -10.97 3.59 16.92
C ALA A 15 -10.84 5.13 16.86
N GLY A 16 -10.46 5.65 15.69
CA GLY A 16 -10.21 7.07 15.46
C GLY A 16 -8.86 7.58 15.97
N THR A 17 -8.08 6.81 16.73
CA THR A 17 -6.75 7.25 17.19
C THR A 17 -5.69 6.86 16.19
N PHE A 18 -4.78 7.79 15.84
CA PHE A 18 -3.68 7.49 14.94
C PHE A 18 -2.76 6.41 15.52
N ALA A 19 -2.53 5.36 14.73
CA ALA A 19 -1.80 4.16 15.13
C ALA A 19 -0.42 4.05 14.46
N GLY A 20 -0.18 4.78 13.38
CA GLY A 20 1.08 4.76 12.64
C GLY A 20 0.89 4.93 11.14
N TRP A 21 2.00 4.88 10.42
CA TRP A 21 2.03 4.86 8.96
C TRP A 21 2.33 3.47 8.43
N TYR A 22 1.80 3.19 7.26
CA TYR A 22 2.19 2.06 6.42
C TYR A 22 2.79 2.60 5.14
N VAL A 23 3.99 2.17 4.78
CA VAL A 23 4.61 2.47 3.49
C VAL A 23 4.43 1.24 2.62
N ASN A 24 3.66 1.40 1.55
CA ASN A 24 3.49 0.38 0.52
C ASN A 24 4.48 0.67 -0.62
N LEU A 25 5.46 -0.21 -0.87
CA LEU A 25 6.34 -0.03 -2.02
C LEU A 25 5.64 -0.59 -3.26
N GLU A 26 5.53 0.24 -4.28
CA GLU A 26 4.65 -0.02 -5.42
C GLU A 26 5.17 0.73 -6.64
N THR A 27 4.73 0.35 -7.83
CA THR A 27 5.09 1.12 -9.03
C THR A 27 4.61 2.57 -8.92
N PRO A 28 5.29 3.54 -9.55
CA PRO A 28 4.71 4.87 -9.69
C PRO A 28 3.34 4.81 -10.36
N TYR A 29 2.35 5.45 -9.75
CA TYR A 29 0.99 5.33 -10.23
C TYR A 29 0.79 5.98 -11.60
N THR A 30 -0.15 5.42 -12.36
CA THR A 30 -0.70 6.05 -13.56
C THR A 30 -2.10 6.56 -13.27
N ARG A 31 -2.44 7.75 -13.78
CA ARG A 31 -3.76 8.36 -13.56
C ARG A 31 -4.63 8.14 -14.79
N GLY A 32 -5.78 7.50 -14.59
CA GLY A 32 -6.82 7.33 -15.59
C GLY A 32 -8.09 8.12 -15.27
N PRO A 33 -9.12 8.07 -16.13
CA PRO A 33 -10.40 8.76 -15.90
C PRO A 33 -11.14 8.28 -14.64
N ALA A 34 -10.96 7.01 -14.26
CA ALA A 34 -11.66 6.38 -13.14
C ALA A 34 -10.85 6.38 -11.83
N GLY A 35 -9.58 6.78 -11.83
CA GLY A 35 -8.73 6.70 -10.64
C GLY A 35 -7.24 6.62 -10.94
N VAL A 36 -6.53 5.89 -10.10
CA VAL A 36 -5.09 5.63 -10.22
C VAL A 36 -4.84 4.13 -10.21
N ASP A 37 -3.90 3.70 -11.05
CA ASP A 37 -3.46 2.31 -11.14
C ASP A 37 -1.99 2.22 -10.73
N THR A 38 -1.66 1.20 -9.95
CA THR A 38 -0.32 0.83 -9.49
C THR A 38 -0.24 -0.68 -9.28
N ASN A 39 0.97 -1.22 -9.20
CA ASN A 39 1.23 -2.61 -8.83
C ASN A 39 2.09 -2.66 -7.57
N ASP A 40 1.67 -3.51 -6.64
CA ASP A 40 2.40 -3.83 -5.42
C ASP A 40 3.77 -4.44 -5.71
N GLN A 41 4.77 -4.09 -4.91
CA GLN A 41 6.15 -4.61 -5.02
C GLN A 41 6.58 -5.45 -3.81
N LEU A 42 5.61 -5.99 -3.06
CA LEU A 42 5.72 -7.05 -2.05
C LEU A 42 6.49 -6.70 -0.77
N LEU A 43 7.21 -5.58 -0.74
CA LEU A 43 8.01 -5.16 0.42
C LEU A 43 7.41 -3.90 1.02
N ASP A 44 7.19 -3.93 2.33
CA ASP A 44 6.54 -2.85 3.04
C ASP A 44 7.32 -2.40 4.27
N ILE A 45 6.98 -1.21 4.77
CA ILE A 45 7.51 -0.68 6.03
C ILE A 45 6.35 -0.22 6.89
N VAL A 46 6.28 -0.74 8.13
CA VAL A 46 5.33 -0.22 9.11
C VAL A 46 6.04 0.70 10.08
N VAL A 47 5.40 1.81 10.41
CA VAL A 47 6.01 2.93 11.14
C VAL A 47 5.09 3.33 12.30
N THR A 48 5.61 3.22 13.52
CA THR A 48 4.92 3.67 14.74
C THR A 48 4.77 5.20 14.78
N PRO A 49 3.87 5.77 15.62
CA PRO A 49 3.74 7.22 15.76
C PRO A 49 5.01 7.93 16.24
N GLN A 50 5.91 7.21 16.93
CA GLN A 50 7.22 7.71 17.35
C GLN A 50 8.31 7.52 16.29
N ARG A 51 7.94 7.18 15.05
CA ARG A 51 8.83 6.97 13.91
C ARG A 51 9.85 5.83 14.07
N ARG A 52 9.56 4.87 14.96
CA ARG A 52 10.22 3.56 14.91
C ARG A 52 9.62 2.78 13.76
N TRP A 53 10.45 2.16 12.94
CA TRP A 53 10.02 1.42 11.76
C TRP A 53 10.53 -0.02 11.80
N GLU A 54 9.80 -0.90 11.13
CA GLU A 54 10.20 -2.29 10.89
C GLU A 54 9.82 -2.69 9.46
N TRP A 55 10.59 -3.64 8.91
CA TRP A 55 10.24 -4.25 7.64
C TRP A 55 9.03 -5.17 7.79
N LYS A 56 8.23 -5.23 6.73
CA LYS A 56 7.12 -6.17 6.59
C LYS A 56 7.23 -6.92 5.26
N ASP A 57 6.86 -8.20 5.30
CA ASP A 57 6.79 -9.12 4.15
C ASP A 57 8.12 -9.36 3.41
N THR A 58 9.24 -9.24 4.14
CA THR A 58 10.58 -9.51 3.60
C THR A 58 10.72 -10.92 3.04
N ASP A 59 10.12 -11.91 3.69
CA ASP A 59 10.17 -13.31 3.26
C ASP A 59 9.42 -13.53 1.94
N GLU A 60 8.24 -12.92 1.78
CA GLU A 60 7.48 -12.91 0.53
C GLU A 60 8.27 -12.22 -0.60
N PHE A 61 8.87 -11.07 -0.31
CA PHE A 61 9.71 -10.32 -1.25
C PHE A 61 10.89 -11.16 -1.73
N GLU A 62 11.74 -11.68 -0.81
CA GLU A 62 12.91 -12.48 -1.18
C GLU A 62 12.53 -13.74 -1.97
N ALA A 63 11.44 -14.41 -1.59
CA ALA A 63 10.99 -15.65 -2.23
C ALA A 63 10.52 -15.44 -3.69
N ARG A 64 10.16 -14.21 -4.09
CA ARG A 64 9.61 -13.89 -5.41
C ARG A 64 10.61 -13.23 -6.36
N ILE A 65 11.82 -12.89 -5.91
CA ILE A 65 12.86 -12.33 -6.78
C ILE A 65 13.30 -13.39 -7.81
N GLY A 66 13.26 -13.01 -9.09
CA GLY A 66 13.58 -13.87 -10.23
C GLY A 66 12.40 -14.70 -10.73
N HIS A 67 11.22 -14.61 -10.09
CA HIS A 67 10.03 -15.29 -10.58
C HIS A 67 9.44 -14.55 -11.80
N PRO A 68 9.09 -15.24 -12.91
CA PRO A 68 8.64 -14.59 -14.15
C PRO A 68 7.38 -13.73 -14.05
N LEU A 69 6.56 -13.93 -13.01
CA LEU A 69 5.32 -13.18 -12.76
C LEU A 69 5.47 -12.07 -11.71
N TYR A 70 6.65 -11.90 -11.11
CA TYR A 70 6.88 -10.92 -10.05
C TYR A 70 8.05 -10.00 -10.42
N LEU A 71 9.11 -9.99 -9.60
CA LEU A 71 10.19 -9.02 -9.68
C LEU A 71 11.44 -9.69 -10.25
N ASP A 72 12.07 -9.06 -11.24
CA ASP A 72 13.45 -9.41 -11.57
C ASP A 72 14.43 -8.79 -10.56
N GLN A 73 15.72 -9.16 -10.67
CA GLN A 73 16.77 -8.67 -9.77
C GLN A 73 16.93 -7.14 -9.82
N ALA A 74 16.77 -6.55 -11.01
CA ALA A 74 16.90 -5.11 -11.18
C ALA A 74 15.76 -4.34 -10.50
N THR A 75 14.54 -4.84 -10.63
CA THR A 75 13.34 -4.28 -9.99
C THR A 75 13.46 -4.42 -8.47
N ALA A 76 13.87 -5.58 -7.96
CA ALA A 76 14.07 -5.77 -6.53
C ALA A 76 15.13 -4.81 -5.96
N ALA A 77 16.22 -4.54 -6.69
CA ALA A 77 17.21 -3.55 -6.30
C ALA A 77 16.63 -2.12 -6.26
N ALA A 78 15.77 -1.78 -7.24
CA ALA A 78 15.10 -0.48 -7.27
C ALA A 78 14.10 -0.30 -6.11
N VAL A 79 13.39 -1.36 -5.73
CA VAL A 79 12.49 -1.38 -4.56
C VAL A 79 13.26 -1.07 -3.29
N ARG A 80 14.39 -1.75 -3.04
CA ARG A 80 15.24 -1.48 -1.87
C ARG A 80 15.77 -0.05 -1.87
N ALA A 81 16.18 0.47 -3.02
CA ALA A 81 16.65 1.84 -3.13
C ALA A 81 15.55 2.89 -2.84
N GLU A 82 14.29 2.61 -3.21
CA GLU A 82 13.17 3.47 -2.80
C GLU A 82 12.90 3.36 -1.31
N ALA A 83 12.94 2.15 -0.76
CA ALA A 83 12.80 1.91 0.67
C ALA A 83 13.83 2.73 1.48
N ASP A 84 15.10 2.72 1.07
CA ASP A 84 16.17 3.50 1.72
C ASP A 84 15.88 5.01 1.72
N ARG A 85 15.31 5.53 0.61
CA ARG A 85 14.88 6.94 0.52
C ARG A 85 13.74 7.25 1.46
N VAL A 86 12.79 6.32 1.61
CA VAL A 86 11.67 6.49 2.56
C VAL A 86 12.15 6.38 4.00
N ILE A 87 13.02 5.42 4.33
CA ILE A 87 13.62 5.26 5.67
C ILE A 87 14.36 6.53 6.08
N THR A 88 15.19 7.09 5.19
CA THR A 88 15.87 8.37 5.44
C THR A 88 14.88 9.47 5.84
N ARG A 89 13.73 9.52 5.17
CA ARG A 89 12.66 10.50 5.45
C ARG A 89 11.95 10.23 6.78
N ILE A 90 11.68 8.96 7.11
CA ILE A 90 11.13 8.54 8.40
C ILE A 90 12.05 9.00 9.53
N GLU A 91 13.34 8.74 9.41
CA GLU A 91 14.35 9.08 10.42
C GLU A 91 14.56 10.58 10.57
N ALA A 92 14.53 11.33 9.46
CA ALA A 92 14.53 12.79 9.46
C ALA A 92 13.25 13.39 10.08
N GLY A 93 12.15 12.64 10.06
CA GLY A 93 10.86 13.12 10.53
C GLY A 93 10.20 14.13 9.60
N ASP A 94 10.51 14.05 8.31
CA ASP A 94 9.96 14.91 7.27
C ASP A 94 8.55 14.44 6.87
N PHE A 95 7.74 15.33 6.29
CA PHE A 95 6.45 14.97 5.68
C PHE A 95 6.60 13.75 4.76
N PRO A 96 5.79 12.69 4.90
CA PRO A 96 4.54 12.61 5.68
C PRO A 96 4.65 12.13 7.13
N PHE A 97 5.87 11.96 7.67
CA PHE A 97 6.14 11.44 9.02
C PHE A 97 6.32 12.55 10.07
N ASP A 98 6.02 13.80 9.72
CA ASP A 98 6.16 14.99 10.56
C ASP A 98 4.98 15.23 11.51
N GLY A 99 3.99 14.33 11.52
CA GLY A 99 2.77 14.44 12.30
C GLY A 99 1.59 15.05 11.54
N THR A 100 1.79 15.44 10.28
CA THR A 100 0.70 15.92 9.42
C THR A 100 -0.38 14.85 9.26
N HIS A 101 -1.65 15.26 9.34
CA HIS A 101 -2.86 14.44 9.20
C HIS A 101 -3.07 13.34 10.25
N THR A 102 -2.28 13.28 11.33
CA THR A 102 -2.47 12.31 12.42
C THR A 102 -3.74 12.54 13.26
N ASP A 103 -4.40 13.68 13.08
CA ASP A 103 -5.68 14.02 13.69
C ASP A 103 -6.86 13.92 12.69
N PHE A 104 -6.61 13.46 11.45
CA PHE A 104 -7.62 13.39 10.41
C PHE A 104 -8.87 12.61 10.83
N ARG A 105 -10.04 13.16 10.51
CA ARG A 105 -11.34 12.47 10.61
C ARG A 105 -12.09 12.69 9.30
N PRO A 106 -12.71 11.65 8.72
CA PRO A 106 -13.62 11.86 7.61
C PRO A 106 -14.80 12.72 8.06
N GLU A 107 -15.35 13.53 7.16
CA GLU A 107 -16.54 14.33 7.48
C GLU A 107 -17.74 13.41 7.72
N GLU A 108 -18.57 13.73 8.71
CA GLU A 108 -19.71 12.89 9.15
C GLU A 108 -20.71 12.58 8.01
N GLY A 109 -20.79 13.44 7.00
CA GLY A 109 -21.67 13.30 5.85
C GLY A 109 -21.08 12.57 4.65
N TRP A 110 -19.84 12.09 4.69
CA TRP A 110 -19.25 11.37 3.55
C TRP A 110 -20.03 10.09 3.26
N PRO A 111 -20.64 9.96 2.08
CA PRO A 111 -21.41 8.76 1.76
C PRO A 111 -20.45 7.58 1.59
N ALA A 112 -20.90 6.39 2.01
CA ALA A 112 -20.17 5.17 1.70
C ALA A 112 -20.06 5.00 0.17
N LEU A 113 -18.84 4.97 -0.34
CA LEU A 113 -18.58 4.67 -1.74
C LEU A 113 -19.02 3.23 -2.04
N ARG A 114 -19.69 3.04 -3.17
CA ARG A 114 -20.11 1.72 -3.66
C ARG A 114 -19.23 1.33 -4.84
N LEU A 115 -18.74 0.09 -4.83
CA LEU A 115 -18.09 -0.49 -5.99
C LEU A 115 -19.13 -0.61 -7.12
N SER A 116 -18.89 0.06 -8.25
CA SER A 116 -19.78 -0.03 -9.41
C SER A 116 -19.76 -1.43 -10.01
N ALA A 117 -20.90 -1.94 -10.47
CA ALA A 117 -20.97 -3.21 -11.20
C ALA A 117 -20.19 -3.17 -12.52
N ASP A 118 -20.04 -1.97 -13.09
CA ASP A 118 -19.29 -1.72 -14.33
C ASP A 118 -17.84 -1.27 -14.05
N ALA A 119 -17.33 -1.48 -12.83
CA ALA A 119 -15.92 -1.24 -12.54
C ALA A 119 -15.06 -2.16 -13.43
N VAL A 120 -14.39 -1.57 -14.40
CA VAL A 120 -13.46 -2.27 -15.29
C VAL A 120 -12.07 -2.19 -14.68
N MET A 121 -11.47 -3.34 -14.35
CA MET A 121 -10.07 -3.40 -13.96
C MET A 121 -9.20 -3.17 -15.21
N PRO A 122 -8.07 -2.46 -15.09
CA PRO A 122 -7.10 -2.34 -16.18
C PRO A 122 -6.71 -3.73 -16.70
N GLY A 123 -6.68 -3.90 -18.02
CA GLY A 123 -6.40 -5.20 -18.65
C GLY A 123 -7.64 -6.07 -18.95
N GLY A 124 -8.86 -5.60 -18.65
CA GLY A 124 -10.10 -6.27 -19.10
C GLY A 124 -10.47 -7.53 -18.31
N HIS A 125 -9.80 -7.80 -17.19
CA HIS A 125 -10.15 -8.90 -16.31
C HIS A 125 -11.36 -8.53 -15.44
N ARG A 126 -12.36 -9.42 -15.39
CA ARG A 126 -13.45 -9.32 -14.41
C ARG A 126 -12.88 -9.56 -13.01
N PRO A 127 -13.48 -8.96 -11.96
CA PRO A 127 -13.14 -9.26 -10.58
C PRO A 127 -13.19 -10.77 -10.32
N TRP A 128 -12.23 -11.29 -9.55
CA TRP A 128 -12.28 -12.66 -9.05
C TRP A 128 -13.61 -12.90 -8.32
N PRO A 129 -14.40 -13.94 -8.66
CA PRO A 129 -15.74 -14.14 -8.10
C PRO A 129 -15.77 -14.57 -6.62
N GLY A 130 -14.63 -14.52 -5.92
CA GLY A 130 -14.45 -15.09 -4.60
C GLY A 130 -14.22 -16.61 -4.67
N PRO A 131 -13.65 -17.22 -3.61
CA PRO A 131 -13.66 -18.67 -3.50
C PRO A 131 -15.12 -19.17 -3.42
N PRO A 132 -15.45 -20.37 -3.91
CA PRO A 132 -16.74 -20.99 -3.64
C PRO A 132 -16.92 -21.06 -2.11
N SER A 133 -18.11 -20.69 -1.64
CA SER A 133 -18.47 -20.79 -0.23
C SER A 133 -18.28 -22.23 0.24
N ALA A 134 -17.17 -22.49 0.94
CA ALA A 134 -17.06 -23.68 1.76
C ALA A 134 -18.08 -23.50 2.88
N GLY A 135 -19.14 -24.30 2.86
CA GLY A 135 -20.10 -24.34 3.95
C GLY A 135 -19.34 -24.56 5.25
N LEU A 136 -19.40 -23.57 6.14
CA LEU A 136 -19.06 -23.76 7.54
C LEU A 136 -20.07 -24.76 8.09
N SER A 137 -19.68 -26.03 8.13
CA SER A 137 -20.34 -26.98 9.00
C SER A 137 -19.91 -26.63 10.42
N GLU A 138 -20.86 -26.12 11.20
CA GLU A 138 -20.74 -26.01 12.64
C GLU A 138 -20.35 -27.38 13.24
N LYS A 139 -19.32 -27.37 14.08
CA LYS A 139 -19.11 -28.32 15.17
C LYS A 139 -18.53 -27.56 16.35
#